data_AF-A0A8W8I6Q5-F1
#
_entry.id   AF-A0A8W8I6Q5-F1
#
_cell.length_a   1.000
_cell.length_b   1.000
_cell.length_c   1.000
_cell.angle_alpha   90.00
_cell.angle_beta   90.00
_cell.angle_gamma   90.00
#
_symmetry.space_group_name_H-M   'P 1'
#
loop_
_entity.id
_entity.type
_entity.pdbx_description
1 polymer ?
#
loop_
_entity_poly.entity_id
_entity_poly.type
_entity_poly.pdbx_seq_one_letter_code
_entity_poly.pdbx_strand_id
1 'polypeptide(L)'
;YLRYHGLPIEGISAQRYGKGRKLLDMGLIPSNLTISDQCHYLEEQHVKMLRESPVLEGQFHTYHSSPYHHFHFPQVSQNSGFLWHKFHLISAYKHFIERTGEPEVTTQTNPFDSSVVDYVFYTVDGRESKSRRGNFSNRNVQEGRIKLLGRLGLLSQGEISSVGNLPNFQNPSDHMPLMVKFLLT
;
A
#
# COMPACT_ATOMS: atom_id res chain seq x y z
N TYR A 1 -4.53 3.78 -8.95
CA TYR A 1 -3.58 2.87 -9.61
C TYR A 1 -2.16 3.22 -9.17
N LEU A 2 -1.23 2.28 -9.22
CA LEU A 2 0.19 2.41 -8.96
C LEU A 2 0.93 2.18 -10.28
N ARG A 3 1.72 3.15 -10.75
CA ARG A 3 2.65 2.95 -11.85
C ARG A 3 3.96 2.43 -11.28
N TYR A 4 4.26 1.15 -11.49
CA TYR A 4 5.45 0.51 -10.91
C TYR A 4 6.61 0.38 -11.89
N HIS A 5 6.33 0.34 -13.20
CA HIS A 5 7.38 0.21 -14.20
C HIS A 5 8.37 1.38 -14.12
N GLY A 6 9.66 1.06 -14.04
CA GLY A 6 10.75 2.02 -13.88
C GLY A 6 11.00 2.47 -12.43
N LEU A 7 10.26 1.97 -11.43
CA LEU A 7 10.57 2.24 -10.02
C LEU A 7 11.79 1.43 -9.57
N PRO A 8 12.70 2.00 -8.76
CA PRO A 8 13.78 1.24 -8.15
C PRO A 8 13.24 0.13 -7.25
N ILE A 9 13.73 -1.10 -7.42
CA ILE A 9 13.25 -2.27 -6.64
C ILE A 9 13.44 -2.06 -5.15
N GLU A 10 14.58 -1.49 -4.75
CA GLU A 10 14.90 -1.18 -3.36
C GLU A 10 14.05 -0.06 -2.76
N GLY A 11 13.42 0.77 -3.60
CA GLY A 11 12.55 1.85 -3.16
C GLY A 11 11.11 1.43 -2.90
N ILE A 12 10.73 0.18 -3.18
CA ILE A 12 9.33 -0.26 -3.11
C ILE A 12 8.80 -0.25 -1.67
N SER A 13 9.57 -0.79 -0.71
CA SER A 13 9.15 -0.82 0.70
C SER A 13 9.60 0.41 1.49
N ALA A 14 10.51 1.21 0.93
CA ALA A 14 11.18 2.33 1.60
C ALA A 14 11.90 1.96 2.93
N GLN A 15 12.03 0.67 3.26
CA GLN A 15 12.66 0.22 4.51
C GLN A 15 14.17 0.44 4.51
N ARG A 16 14.83 0.27 3.36
CA ARG A 16 16.26 0.53 3.18
C ARG A 16 16.52 1.10 1.79
N TYR A 17 17.15 2.27 1.73
CA TYR A 17 17.67 2.78 0.48
C TYR A 17 18.95 2.03 0.14
N GLY A 18 18.85 1.07 -0.79
CA GLY A 18 20.02 0.51 -1.44
C GLY A 18 20.64 1.50 -2.44
N LYS A 19 21.74 1.08 -3.09
CA LYS A 19 22.35 1.79 -4.24
C LYS A 19 22.13 1.03 -5.55
N GLY A 20 21.24 0.05 -5.54
CA GLY A 20 20.93 -0.84 -6.63
C GLY A 20 20.25 -0.12 -7.78
N ARG A 21 20.78 -0.33 -8.99
CA ARG A 21 20.26 0.31 -10.20
C ARG A 21 19.12 -0.47 -10.86
N LYS A 22 18.67 -1.58 -10.25
CA LYS A 22 17.68 -2.45 -10.86
C LYS A 22 16.29 -1.84 -10.70
N LEU A 23 15.64 -1.61 -11.84
CA LEU A 23 14.29 -1.08 -11.91
C LEU A 23 13.29 -2.22 -12.09
N LEU A 24 12.07 -2.00 -11.63
CA LEU A 24 10.94 -2.87 -11.93
C LEU A 24 10.62 -2.82 -13.42
N ASP A 25 10.64 -3.98 -14.05
CA ASP A 25 10.12 -4.16 -15.40
C ASP A 25 8.59 -4.36 -15.36
N MET A 26 7.94 -4.32 -16.51
CA MET A 26 6.50 -4.50 -16.65
C MET A 26 6.02 -5.87 -16.16
N GLY A 27 6.86 -6.91 -16.21
CA GLY A 27 6.55 -8.26 -15.71
C GLY A 27 6.66 -8.44 -14.19
N LEU A 28 6.07 -7.56 -13.38
CA LEU A 28 6.14 -7.67 -11.90
C LEU A 28 5.45 -8.94 -11.39
N ILE A 29 4.29 -9.28 -11.97
CA ILE A 29 3.55 -10.51 -11.66
C ILE A 29 3.74 -11.46 -12.85
N PRO A 30 4.41 -12.62 -12.66
CA PRO A 30 4.57 -13.58 -13.74
C PRO A 30 3.22 -14.03 -14.33
N SER A 31 3.09 -14.01 -15.67
CA SER A 31 1.82 -14.30 -16.36
C SER A 31 1.26 -15.71 -16.05
N ASN A 32 2.13 -16.65 -15.69
CA ASN A 32 1.75 -18.01 -15.30
C ASN A 32 1.04 -18.09 -13.94
N LEU A 33 1.09 -17.04 -13.11
CA LEU A 33 0.30 -16.95 -11.88
C LEU A 33 -1.17 -16.60 -12.14
N THR A 34 -1.54 -16.28 -13.39
CA THR A 34 -2.92 -15.96 -13.78
C THR A 34 -3.54 -14.85 -12.93
N ILE A 35 -2.74 -13.86 -12.53
CA ILE A 35 -3.21 -12.67 -11.81
C ILE A 35 -3.11 -11.48 -12.76
N SER A 36 -4.17 -10.68 -12.83
CA SER A 36 -4.25 -9.49 -13.68
C SER A 36 -3.63 -8.26 -13.01
N ASP A 37 -3.43 -7.19 -13.78
CA ASP A 37 -3.00 -5.90 -13.26
C ASP A 37 -4.03 -5.27 -12.28
N GLN A 38 -5.26 -5.80 -12.26
CA GLN A 38 -6.33 -5.44 -11.32
C GLN A 38 -6.27 -6.22 -10.00
N CYS A 39 -5.19 -6.98 -9.77
CA CYS A 39 -5.02 -7.85 -8.60
C CYS A 39 -6.15 -8.89 -8.42
N HIS A 40 -6.68 -9.42 -9.53
CA HIS A 40 -7.67 -10.50 -9.52
C HIS A 40 -7.16 -11.71 -10.29
N TYR A 41 -7.67 -12.90 -9.95
CA TYR A 41 -7.45 -14.10 -10.74
C TYR A 41 -8.10 -13.98 -12.12
N LEU A 42 -7.39 -14.48 -13.12
CA LEU A 42 -7.84 -14.60 -14.48
C LEU A 42 -8.51 -15.95 -14.67
N GLU A 43 -9.72 -15.91 -15.21
CA GLU A 43 -10.36 -17.12 -15.75
C GLU A 43 -9.68 -17.58 -17.03
N GLU A 44 -9.85 -18.86 -17.37
CA GLU A 44 -9.19 -19.49 -18.53
C GLU A 44 -9.49 -18.76 -19.85
N GLN A 45 -10.72 -18.25 -20.02
CA GLN A 45 -11.10 -17.45 -21.18
C GLN A 45 -10.27 -16.16 -21.31
N HIS A 46 -9.99 -15.49 -20.18
CA HIS A 46 -9.19 -14.28 -20.16
C HIS A 46 -7.72 -14.59 -20.49
N VAL A 47 -7.21 -15.71 -19.99
CA VAL A 47 -5.86 -16.19 -20.33
C VAL A 47 -5.74 -16.50 -21.82
N LYS A 48 -6.75 -17.13 -22.42
CA LYS A 48 -6.80 -17.38 -23.87
C LYS A 48 -6.80 -16.08 -24.67
N MET A 49 -7.67 -15.13 -24.32
CA MET A 49 -7.72 -13.82 -24.97
C MET A 49 -6.37 -13.08 -24.93
N LEU A 50 -5.69 -13.08 -23.78
CA LEU A 50 -4.37 -12.44 -23.63
C LEU A 50 -3.27 -13.12 -24.47
N ARG A 51 -3.37 -14.44 -24.71
CA ARG A 51 -2.42 -15.18 -25.56
C ARG A 51 -2.68 -14.98 -27.04
N GLU A 52 -3.95 -14.86 -27.43
CA GLU A 52 -4.39 -14.73 -28.82
C GLU A 52 -4.33 -13.28 -29.33
N SER A 53 -4.40 -12.29 -28.43
CA SER A 53 -4.21 -10.87 -28.74
C SER A 53 -2.97 -10.31 -28.03
N PRO A 54 -1.77 -10.40 -28.64
CA PRO A 54 -0.55 -9.80 -28.10
C PRO A 54 -0.60 -8.25 -28.05
N VAL A 55 -1.64 -7.62 -28.58
CA VAL A 55 -1.82 -6.16 -28.65
C VAL A 55 -2.39 -5.59 -27.35
N LEU A 56 -1.65 -5.76 -26.25
CA LEU A 56 -1.71 -4.84 -25.10
C LEU A 56 -0.31 -4.40 -24.64
N GLU A 57 0.76 -4.96 -25.22
CA GLU A 57 2.10 -4.36 -25.19
C GLU A 57 2.09 -3.07 -26.02
N GLY A 58 1.88 -1.93 -25.36
CA GLY A 58 2.18 -0.62 -25.94
C GLY A 58 1.08 0.43 -25.93
N GLN A 59 -0.18 0.08 -25.65
CA GLN A 59 -1.26 1.10 -25.58
C GLN A 59 -1.18 2.01 -24.34
N PHE A 60 -0.39 1.64 -23.33
CA PHE A 60 -0.24 2.48 -22.13
C PHE A 60 0.73 3.66 -22.27
N HIS A 61 1.51 3.74 -23.36
CA HIS A 61 2.49 4.81 -23.56
C HIS A 61 1.88 6.18 -23.92
N THR A 62 0.61 6.25 -24.32
CA THR A 62 -0.01 7.50 -24.82
C THR A 62 -0.94 8.19 -23.81
N TYR A 63 -1.09 7.68 -22.59
CA TYR A 63 -1.96 8.28 -21.57
C TYR A 63 -1.29 9.47 -20.86
N HIS A 64 -1.04 10.53 -21.63
CA HIS A 64 -0.73 11.85 -21.09
C HIS A 64 -1.99 12.45 -20.45
N SER A 65 -1.86 12.72 -19.14
CA SER A 65 -2.60 13.64 -18.27
C SER A 65 -3.67 14.52 -18.95
N SER A 66 -4.85 13.97 -19.23
CA SER A 66 -6.05 14.77 -19.49
C SER A 66 -6.99 14.67 -18.29
N PRO A 67 -7.41 15.80 -17.67
CA PRO A 67 -8.20 15.80 -16.44
C PRO A 67 -9.66 15.32 -16.62
N TYR A 68 -10.09 14.98 -17.84
CA TYR A 68 -11.49 14.68 -18.15
C TYR A 68 -11.74 13.35 -18.88
N HIS A 69 -10.72 12.52 -19.12
CA HIS A 69 -10.98 11.17 -19.63
C HIS A 69 -11.15 10.17 -18.49
N HIS A 70 -12.36 9.60 -18.41
CA HIS A 70 -12.61 8.35 -17.71
C HIS A 70 -11.55 7.34 -18.15
N PHE A 71 -10.73 6.84 -17.23
CA PHE A 71 -9.79 5.75 -17.51
C PHE A 71 -10.59 4.54 -18.00
N HIS A 72 -10.64 4.30 -19.31
CA HIS A 72 -11.08 3.03 -19.86
C HIS A 72 -9.91 2.05 -19.75
N PHE A 73 -9.79 1.43 -18.58
CA PHE A 73 -8.92 0.28 -18.45
C PHE A 73 -9.47 -0.85 -19.33
N PRO A 74 -8.63 -1.56 -20.10
CA PRO A 74 -9.06 -2.80 -20.75
C PRO A 74 -9.66 -3.73 -19.68
N GLN A 75 -10.71 -4.48 -20.05
CA GLN A 75 -11.43 -5.37 -19.13
C GLN A 75 -10.46 -6.33 -18.41
N VAL A 76 -9.38 -6.72 -19.09
CA VAL A 76 -8.30 -7.55 -18.57
C VAL A 76 -6.95 -7.06 -19.13
N SER A 77 -5.94 -6.94 -18.27
CA SER A 77 -4.55 -6.75 -18.67
C SER A 77 -3.59 -7.49 -17.74
N GLN A 78 -2.41 -7.83 -18.28
CA GLN A 78 -1.25 -8.30 -17.53
C GLN A 78 -0.02 -7.55 -18.04
N ASN A 79 0.94 -7.30 -17.15
CA ASN A 79 2.22 -6.70 -17.48
C ASN A 79 2.10 -5.31 -18.14
N SER A 80 1.13 -4.49 -17.73
CA SER A 80 1.01 -3.12 -18.25
C SER A 80 2.03 -2.13 -17.65
N GLY A 81 2.72 -2.51 -16.57
CA GLY A 81 3.51 -1.58 -15.76
C GLY A 81 2.68 -0.80 -14.73
N PHE A 82 1.38 -1.11 -14.61
CA PHE A 82 0.46 -0.53 -13.64
C PHE A 82 -0.21 -1.63 -12.80
N LEU A 83 -0.44 -1.37 -11.52
CA LEU A 83 -1.27 -2.20 -10.63
C LEU A 83 -2.41 -1.39 -10.03
N TRP A 84 -3.57 -2.00 -9.85
CA TRP A 84 -4.67 -1.42 -9.08
C TRP A 84 -5.55 -2.52 -8.51
N HIS A 85 -6.36 -2.18 -7.51
CA HIS A 85 -7.36 -3.08 -6.94
C HIS A 85 -8.67 -2.33 -6.76
N LYS A 86 -9.77 -3.07 -6.63
CA LYS A 86 -11.12 -2.49 -6.45
C LYS A 86 -11.43 -2.10 -5.00
N PHE A 87 -10.63 -2.56 -4.03
CA PHE A 87 -10.89 -2.23 -2.63
C PHE A 87 -10.62 -0.76 -2.33
N HIS A 88 -11.56 -0.11 -1.64
CA HIS A 88 -11.39 1.24 -1.12
C HIS A 88 -10.88 1.17 0.32
N LEU A 89 -9.58 0.93 0.50
CA LEU A 89 -8.99 0.67 1.81
C LEU A 89 -8.27 1.90 2.38
N ILE A 90 -8.50 2.24 3.64
CA ILE A 90 -7.65 3.18 4.39
C ILE A 90 -7.03 2.50 5.60
N SER A 91 -5.86 2.99 6.03
CA SER A 91 -5.26 2.55 7.30
C SER A 91 -6.09 3.07 8.46
N ALA A 92 -6.34 2.22 9.45
CA ALA A 92 -6.92 2.63 10.73
C ALA A 92 -5.93 3.49 11.55
N TYR A 93 -4.64 3.41 11.24
CA TYR A 93 -3.58 4.18 11.88
C TYR A 93 -3.17 5.38 11.03
N LYS A 94 -2.90 6.52 11.68
CA LYS A 94 -2.50 7.77 10.99
C LYS A 94 -1.01 7.84 10.70
N HIS A 95 -0.21 6.93 11.28
CA HIS A 95 1.25 6.85 11.16
C HIS A 95 2.01 8.01 11.82
N PHE A 96 1.28 8.90 12.51
CA PHE A 96 1.82 9.98 13.32
C PHE A 96 0.99 10.14 14.58
N ILE A 97 1.65 10.46 15.69
CA ILE A 97 1.04 10.71 16.98
C ILE A 97 0.46 12.13 16.97
N GLU A 98 -0.85 12.25 17.14
CA GLU A 98 -1.54 13.54 16.99
C GLU A 98 -1.05 14.63 17.94
N ARG A 99 -0.65 14.24 19.16
CA ARG A 99 -0.18 15.16 20.21
C ARG A 99 1.21 15.75 19.90
N THR A 100 2.11 14.97 19.31
CA THR A 100 3.52 15.35 19.15
C THR A 100 3.92 15.56 17.68
N GLY A 101 3.16 15.01 16.74
CA GLY A 101 3.50 14.94 15.33
C GLY A 101 4.61 13.92 14.99
N GLU A 102 5.12 13.18 15.99
CA GLU A 102 6.15 12.16 15.77
C GLU A 102 5.58 10.94 15.03
N PRO A 103 6.39 10.23 14.22
CA PRO A 103 5.98 8.98 13.61
C PRO A 103 5.57 7.94 14.67
N GLU A 104 4.49 7.22 14.40
CA GLU A 104 4.15 6.00 15.14
C GLU A 104 5.18 4.91 14.81
N VAL A 105 5.45 3.99 15.73
CA VAL A 105 6.37 2.86 15.52
C VAL A 105 5.63 1.54 15.76
N THR A 106 5.82 0.57 14.86
CA THR A 106 5.29 -0.80 15.03
C THR A 106 6.36 -1.83 15.34
N THR A 107 7.63 -1.55 15.04
CA THR A 107 8.78 -2.38 15.42
C THR A 107 10.02 -1.54 15.70
N GLN A 108 10.78 -1.92 16.73
CA GLN A 108 12.06 -1.29 17.08
C GLN A 108 12.95 -2.22 17.91
N THR A 109 13.88 -2.89 17.23
CA THR A 109 14.85 -3.79 17.88
C THR A 109 16.06 -3.05 18.45
N ASN A 110 16.35 -1.85 17.93
CA ASN A 110 17.41 -0.99 18.45
C ASN A 110 17.03 0.50 18.32
N PRO A 111 17.67 1.41 19.10
CA PRO A 111 17.30 2.82 19.12
C PRO A 111 17.46 3.58 17.80
N PHE A 112 18.06 3.00 16.77
CA PHE A 112 18.32 3.65 15.48
C PHE A 112 17.54 3.02 14.32
N ASP A 113 16.83 1.91 14.57
CA ASP A 113 16.07 1.17 13.58
C ASP A 113 14.64 0.99 14.08
N SER A 114 13.79 1.97 13.76
CA SER A 114 12.37 1.97 14.05
C SER A 114 11.60 2.03 12.72
N SER A 115 10.45 1.36 12.65
CA SER A 115 9.66 1.34 11.42
C SER A 115 8.17 1.13 11.68
N VAL A 116 7.36 1.52 10.69
CA VAL A 116 5.95 1.13 10.56
C VAL A 116 5.86 0.09 9.45
N VAL A 117 5.74 -1.17 9.84
CA VAL A 117 5.61 -2.30 8.92
C VAL A 117 4.30 -3.06 9.10
N ASP A 118 3.56 -2.74 10.16
CA ASP A 118 2.29 -3.36 10.51
C ASP A 118 1.14 -2.39 10.24
N TYR A 119 0.06 -2.91 9.65
CA TYR A 119 -1.08 -2.10 9.22
C TYR A 119 -2.38 -2.84 9.48
N VAL A 120 -3.42 -2.11 9.88
CA VAL A 120 -4.81 -2.59 9.81
C VAL A 120 -5.56 -1.72 8.82
N PHE A 121 -5.92 -2.30 7.68
CA PHE A 121 -6.72 -1.63 6.65
C PHE A 121 -8.20 -1.99 6.79
N TYR A 122 -9.07 -1.02 6.52
CA TYR A 122 -10.51 -1.26 6.46
C TYR A 122 -11.15 -0.54 5.27
N THR A 123 -12.31 -1.05 4.85
CA THR A 123 -13.05 -0.55 3.69
C THR A 123 -13.83 0.71 4.04
N VAL A 124 -13.79 1.69 3.14
CA VAL A 124 -14.59 2.92 3.16
C VAL A 124 -15.35 3.08 1.84
N ASP A 125 -16.45 3.82 1.85
CA ASP A 125 -17.24 4.04 0.63
C ASP A 125 -16.53 5.03 -0.31
N GLY A 126 -15.86 6.04 0.27
CA GLY A 126 -15.16 7.07 -0.50
C GLY A 126 -13.99 7.70 0.25
N ARG A 127 -13.03 8.23 -0.51
CA ARG A 127 -11.92 9.04 0.00
C ARG A 127 -11.32 9.90 -1.12
N GLU A 128 -10.75 11.03 -0.74
CA GLU A 128 -9.80 11.76 -1.58
C GLU A 128 -8.38 11.42 -1.14
N SER A 129 -7.59 10.87 -2.05
CA SER A 129 -6.18 10.59 -1.80
C SER A 129 -5.29 11.66 -2.43
N LYS A 130 -4.47 12.33 -1.62
CA LYS A 130 -3.41 13.22 -2.12
C LYS A 130 -2.05 12.61 -1.82
N SER A 131 -1.24 12.45 -2.87
CA SER A 131 0.18 12.11 -2.77
C SER A 131 1.02 13.33 -3.10
N ARG A 132 1.90 13.75 -2.19
CA ARG A 132 2.91 14.78 -2.44
C ARG A 132 4.24 14.33 -1.86
N ARG A 133 5.25 14.17 -2.72
CA ARG A 133 6.63 13.81 -2.32
C ARG A 133 6.71 12.61 -1.37
N GLY A 134 5.97 11.54 -1.68
CA GLY A 134 5.97 10.30 -0.87
C GLY A 134 5.02 10.33 0.34
N ASN A 135 4.49 11.49 0.74
CA ASN A 135 3.48 11.57 1.79
C ASN A 135 2.09 11.34 1.20
N PHE A 136 1.47 10.23 1.61
CA PHE A 136 0.10 9.88 1.27
C PHE A 136 -0.83 10.34 2.39
N SER A 137 -1.82 11.17 2.05
CA SER A 137 -2.86 11.58 3.00
C SER A 137 -4.23 11.33 2.40
N ASN A 138 -5.11 10.73 3.20
CA ASN A 138 -6.52 10.60 2.87
C ASN A 138 -7.27 11.80 3.47
N ARG A 139 -8.17 12.40 2.69
CA ARG A 139 -9.09 13.46 3.08
C ARG A 139 -10.51 13.06 2.70
N ASN A 140 -11.51 13.73 3.28
CA ASN A 140 -12.92 13.51 2.97
C ASN A 140 -13.30 12.02 2.97
N VAL A 141 -12.84 11.30 4.00
CA VAL A 141 -13.11 9.88 4.15
C VAL A 141 -14.58 9.70 4.49
N GLN A 142 -15.30 8.97 3.65
CA GLN A 142 -16.66 8.55 3.88
C GLN A 142 -16.65 7.08 4.29
N GLU A 143 -16.77 6.84 5.59
CA GLU A 143 -16.94 5.49 6.11
C GLU A 143 -18.24 4.88 5.59
N GLY A 144 -18.20 3.58 5.30
CA GLY A 144 -19.36 2.81 4.88
C GLY A 144 -19.97 2.02 6.05
N ARG A 145 -20.33 0.77 5.78
CA ARG A 145 -20.86 -0.16 6.79
C ARG A 145 -19.89 -0.47 7.93
N ILE A 146 -18.59 -0.30 7.71
CA ILE A 146 -17.57 -0.46 8.75
C ILE A 146 -17.16 0.94 9.21
N LYS A 147 -17.37 1.21 10.50
CA LYS A 147 -16.98 2.47 11.14
C LYS A 147 -15.89 2.22 12.17
N LEU A 148 -14.81 3.00 12.11
CA LEU A 148 -13.72 2.97 13.09
C LEU A 148 -14.17 3.71 14.35
N LEU A 149 -14.42 2.96 15.43
CA LEU A 149 -14.79 3.51 16.73
C LEU A 149 -13.57 3.97 17.54
N GLY A 150 -12.41 3.34 17.33
CA GLY A 150 -11.18 3.66 18.04
C GLY A 150 -10.04 2.72 17.73
N ARG A 151 -8.84 3.10 18.17
CA ARG A 151 -7.60 2.32 18.04
C ARG A 151 -6.76 2.46 19.30
N LEU A 152 -5.99 1.43 19.64
CA LEU A 152 -4.93 1.54 20.61
C LEU A 152 -3.84 2.44 20.03
N GLY A 153 -3.47 3.51 20.74
CA GLY A 153 -2.41 4.42 20.32
C GLY A 153 -1.05 3.72 20.30
N LEU A 154 -0.24 4.03 19.29
CA LEU A 154 1.16 3.59 19.22
C LEU A 154 2.08 4.62 19.85
N LEU A 155 3.32 4.18 20.09
CA LEU A 155 4.38 4.95 20.72
C LEU A 155 5.36 5.49 19.66
N SER A 156 6.09 6.54 20.02
CA SER A 156 7.20 7.04 19.22
C SER A 156 8.49 6.24 19.48
N GLN A 157 9.48 6.43 18.62
CA GLN A 157 10.81 5.82 18.81
C GLN A 157 11.45 6.18 20.15
N GLY A 158 11.28 7.44 20.60
CA GLY A 158 11.78 7.91 21.88
C GLY A 158 11.08 7.24 23.06
N GLU A 159 9.76 7.10 22.98
CA GLU A 159 8.95 6.44 24.00
C GLU A 159 9.32 4.94 24.12
N ILE A 160 9.48 4.23 22.99
CA ILE A 160 9.93 2.83 23.00
C ILE A 160 11.37 2.69 23.53
N SER A 161 12.26 3.61 23.17
CA SER A 161 13.64 3.61 23.68
C SER A 161 13.68 3.81 25.19
N SER A 162 12.78 4.64 25.74
CA SER A 162 12.71 4.93 27.18
C SER A 162 12.35 3.73 28.05
N VAL A 163 11.72 2.70 27.47
CA VAL A 163 11.36 1.44 28.14
C VAL A 163 12.28 0.27 27.77
N GLY A 164 13.40 0.55 27.09
CA GLY A 164 14.43 -0.46 26.79
C GLY A 164 14.35 -1.10 25.39
N ASN A 165 13.63 -0.51 24.43
CA ASN A 165 13.35 -1.08 23.10
C ASN A 165 12.54 -2.38 23.15
N LEU A 166 12.30 -3.02 22.00
CA LEU A 166 11.59 -4.28 21.89
C LEU A 166 12.53 -5.40 21.37
N PRO A 167 12.35 -6.67 21.78
CA PRO A 167 11.55 -7.08 22.92
C PRO A 167 12.18 -6.61 24.23
N ASN A 168 11.38 -6.57 25.30
CA ASN A 168 11.84 -6.31 26.67
C ASN A 168 11.06 -7.16 27.67
N PHE A 169 11.34 -7.00 28.96
CA PHE A 169 10.70 -7.80 30.02
C PHE A 169 9.17 -7.68 30.05
N GLN A 170 8.61 -6.53 29.63
CA GLN A 170 7.17 -6.30 29.57
C GLN A 170 6.56 -6.70 28.22
N ASN A 171 7.34 -6.63 27.13
CA ASN A 171 6.90 -6.83 25.77
C ASN A 171 7.73 -7.94 25.11
N PRO A 172 7.20 -9.17 24.97
CA PRO A 172 7.99 -10.31 24.53
C PRO A 172 8.26 -10.36 23.01
N SER A 173 7.60 -9.51 22.22
CA SER A 173 7.81 -9.36 20.78
C SER A 173 8.58 -8.08 20.48
N ASP A 174 9.31 -8.09 19.37
CA ASP A 174 9.90 -6.92 18.70
C ASP A 174 8.87 -6.03 17.98
N HIS A 175 7.59 -6.43 17.95
CA HIS A 175 6.49 -5.67 17.38
C HIS A 175 5.47 -5.21 18.43
N MET A 176 4.91 -4.02 18.20
CA MET A 176 3.78 -3.50 18.97
C MET A 176 2.46 -4.08 18.45
N PRO A 177 1.55 -4.54 19.33
CA PRO A 177 0.26 -5.03 18.91
C PRO A 177 -0.60 -3.90 18.32
N LEU A 178 -1.17 -4.13 17.14
CA LEU A 178 -2.22 -3.27 16.60
C LEU A 178 -3.58 -3.74 17.11
N MET A 179 -4.39 -2.81 17.62
CA MET A 179 -5.73 -3.09 18.11
C MET A 179 -6.69 -1.98 17.67
N VAL A 180 -7.78 -2.39 17.05
CA VAL A 180 -8.80 -1.49 16.52
C VAL A 180 -10.18 -1.99 16.90
N LYS A 181 -11.11 -1.06 17.09
CA LYS A 181 -12.52 -1.35 17.36
C LYS A 181 -13.35 -0.84 16.19
N PHE A 182 -14.07 -1.76 15.55
CA PHE A 182 -15.01 -1.43 14.48
C PHE A 182 -16.45 -1.63 14.92
N LEU A 183 -17.34 -0.86 14.32
CA LEU A 183 -18.78 -1.10 14.29
C LEU A 183 -19.18 -1.54 12.88
N LEU A 184 -19.90 -2.65 12.78
CA LEU A 184 -20.61 -3.03 11.57
C LEU A 184 -22.05 -2.51 11.65
N THR A 185 -22.45 -1.68 10.69
CA THR A 185 -23.80 -1.08 10.59
C THR A 185 -24.56 -1.61 9.40
#